data_AF-A0A4R5CP68-F1
#
_entry.id   AF-A0A4R5CP68-F1
#
_cell.length_a   1.000
_cell.length_b   1.000
_cell.length_c   1.000
_cell.angle_alpha   90.00
_cell.angle_beta   90.00
_cell.angle_gamma   90.00
#
_symmetry.space_group_name_H-M   'P 1'
#
loop_
_entity.id
_entity.type
_entity.pdbx_description
1 polymer ?
#
loop_
_entity_poly.entity_id
_entity_poly.type
_entity_poly.pdbx_seq_one_letter_code
_entity_poly.pdbx_strand_id
1 'polypeptide(L)' 'MTESTEPLLVIDDLAVEFRTDEGVVRAVDGAAFSVGTGEIVGVVGES' A
#
# COMPACT_ATOMS: atom_id res chain seq x y z
N MET A 1 -24.99 -16.87 4.59
CA MET A 1 -24.31 -15.78 5.31
C MET A 1 -23.81 -14.85 4.22
N THR A 2 -24.32 -13.63 4.14
CA THR A 2 -23.91 -12.68 3.11
C THR A 2 -22.49 -12.22 3.45
N GLU A 3 -21.49 -12.65 2.67
CA GLU A 3 -20.20 -11.97 2.72
C GLU A 3 -20.44 -10.53 2.26
N SER A 4 -20.30 -9.57 3.18
CA SER A 4 -20.18 -8.18 2.80
C SER A 4 -19.02 -8.05 1.83
N THR A 5 -19.26 -7.45 0.66
CA THR A 5 -18.23 -6.99 -0.30
C THR A 5 -17.46 -5.78 0.28
N GLU A 6 -17.07 -5.87 1.54
CA GLU A 6 -16.25 -4.87 2.20
C GLU A 6 -14.79 -5.35 2.14
N PRO A 7 -13.87 -4.50 1.66
CA PRO A 7 -12.46 -4.87 1.60
C PRO A 7 -11.93 -5.16 3.00
N LEU A 8 -11.13 -6.23 3.12
CA LEU A 8 -10.48 -6.63 4.37
C LEU A 8 -9.39 -5.63 4.77
N LEU A 9 -8.68 -5.08 3.78
CA LEU A 9 -7.65 -4.07 3.96
C LEU A 9 -7.94 -2.90 3.01
N VAL A 10 -7.81 -1.68 3.51
CA VAL A 10 -7.84 -0.47 2.71
C VAL A 10 -6.61 0.35 3.09
N ILE A 11 -5.83 0.74 2.09
CA ILE A 11 -4.73 1.68 2.18
C ILE A 11 -5.11 2.89 1.35
N ASP A 12 -5.02 4.07 1.94
CA ASP A 12 -5.33 5.35 1.32
C ASP A 12 -4.15 6.30 1.55
N ASP A 13 -3.70 6.96 0.48
CA ASP A 13 -2.61 7.94 0.46
C ASP A 13 -1.35 7.56 1.28
N LEU A 14 -0.88 6.32 1.16
CA LEU A 14 0.32 5.87 1.87
C LEU A 14 1.56 6.60 1.35
N ALA A 15 2.22 7.34 2.23
CA ALA A 15 3.53 7.93 1.99
C ALA A 15 4.57 7.37 2.98
N VAL A 16 5.76 7.05 2.46
CA VAL A 16 6.89 6.56 3.25
C VAL A 16 8.14 7.35 2.87
N GLU A 17 8.77 7.96 3.86
CA GLU A 17 9.96 8.79 3.70
C GLU A 17 11.10 8.28 4.60
N PHE A 18 12.31 8.25 4.06
CA PHE A 18 13.54 7.91 4.76
C PHE A 18 14.45 9.12 4.82
N ARG A 19 15.02 9.40 5.99
CA ARG A 19 16.07 10.41 6.14
C ARG A 19 17.43 9.73 5.95
N THR A 20 18.19 10.20 4.98
CA THR A 20 19.57 9.77 4.71
C THR A 20 20.52 10.95 4.85
N ASP A 21 21.83 10.68 4.89
CA ASP A 21 22.85 11.74 4.91
C ASP A 21 22.82 12.63 3.65
N GLU A 22 22.27 12.10 2.55
CA GLU A 22 22.15 12.78 1.25
C GLU A 22 20.83 13.56 1.11
N GLY A 23 19.87 13.37 2.03
CA GLY A 23 18.60 14.08 2.03
C GLY A 23 17.39 13.22 2.45
N VAL A 24 16.19 13.70 2.17
CA VAL A 24 14.95 12.94 2.37
C VAL A 24 14.64 12.17 1.09
N VAL A 25 14.51 10.85 1.19
CA VAL A 25 14.08 9.98 0.09
C VAL A 25 12.64 9.56 0.32
N ARG A 26 11.76 9.87 -0.62
CA ARG A 26 10.36 9.42 -0.61
C ARG A 26 10.26 8.08 -1.33
N ALA A 27 10.13 6.99 -0.57
CA ALA A 27 10.09 5.63 -1.09
C ALA A 27 8.69 5.20 -1.53
N VAL A 28 7.65 5.75 -0.91
CA VAL A 28 6.27 5.57 -1.34
C VAL A 28 5.62 6.94 -1.35
N ASP A 29 4.92 7.27 -2.43
CA ASP A 29 4.21 8.53 -2.60
C ASP A 29 2.75 8.28 -2.99
N GLY A 30 1.84 8.42 -2.03
CA GLY A 30 0.40 8.39 -2.25
C GLY A 30 -0.14 7.04 -2.73
N ALA A 31 0.39 5.92 -2.26
CA ALA A 31 -0.11 4.60 -2.66
C ALA A 31 -1.50 4.35 -2.04
N ALA A 32 -2.48 4.02 -2.89
CA ALA A 32 -3.85 3.73 -2.47
C ALA A 32 -4.36 2.43 -3.13
N PHE A 33 -4.78 1.46 -2.32
CA PHE A 33 -5.33 0.19 -2.80
C PHE A 33 -6.12 -0.53 -1.70
N SER A 34 -6.96 -1.49 -2.09
CA SER A 34 -7.72 -2.34 -1.18
C SER A 34 -7.47 -3.81 -1.46
N VAL A 35 -7.63 -4.66 -0.44
CA VAL A 35 -7.53 -6.12 -0.57
C VAL A 35 -8.80 -6.74 0.00
N GLY A 36 -9.51 -7.52 -0.80
CA GLY A 36 -10.68 -8.29 -0.40
C GLY A 36 -10.34 -9.52 0.45
N THR A 37 -11.35 -10.10 1.10
CA THR A 37 -11.20 -11.37 1.82
C THR A 37 -10.80 -12.49 0.86
N GLY A 38 -9.71 -13.19 1.15
CA GLY A 38 -9.20 -14.28 0.31
C GLY A 38 -8.46 -13.83 -0.96
N GLU A 39 -8.32 -12.51 -1.18
CA GLU A 39 -7.55 -11.95 -2.29
C GLU A 39 -6.04 -11.98 -1.99
N ILE A 40 -5.23 -12.28 -3.01
CA ILE A 40 -3.78 -12.24 -2.94
C ILE A 40 -3.29 -11.13 -3.86
N VAL A 41 -2.61 -10.13 -3.28
CA VAL A 41 -2.02 -9.01 -4.01
C VAL A 41 -0.50 -9.11 -3.97
N GLY A 42 0.14 -8.93 -5.12
CA GLY A 42 1.60 -8.89 -5.26
C GLY A 42 2.07 -7.49 -5.65
N VAL A 43 3.02 -6.94 -4.90
CA VAL A 43 3.69 -5.68 -5.22
C VAL A 43 5.05 -6.01 -5.83
N VAL A 44 5.34 -5.45 -7.01
CA VAL A 44 6.60 -5.66 -7.72
C VAL A 44 7.20 -4.30 -8.03
N GLY A 45 8.52 -4.16 -7.87
CA GLY A 45 9.27 -2.95 -8.20
C GLY A 45 10.63 -3.30 -8.80
N GLU A 46 11.13 -2.42 -9.66
CA GLU A 46 12.51 -2.47 -10.12
C GLU A 46 13.43 -1.89 -9.03
N SER A 47 14.61 -2.52 -8.86
CA SER A 47 15.66 -2.06 -7.95
C SER A 47 16.51 -0.97 -8.58
#